data_AF-A0A6L5WFU1-F1
#
_entry.id   AF-A0A6L5WFU1-F1
#
_cell.length_a   1.000
_cell.length_b   1.000
_cell.length_c   1.000
_cell.angle_alpha   90.00
_cell.angle_beta   90.00
_cell.angle_gamma   90.00
#
_symmetry.space_group_name_H-M   'P 1'
#
loop_
_entity.id
_entity.type
_entity.pdbx_description
1 polymer ?
#
loop_
_entity_poly.entity_id
_entity_poly.type
_entity_poly.pdbx_seq_one_letter_code
_entity_poly.pdbx_strand_id
1 'polypeptide(L)' 'MSSCPFRALEYGDIGELRAEYGTLASVAPLIEESVTLPNLVIKPEKNTRKSGDRGGKMHLPHAYQGVEDEIV' A
#
# COMPACT_ATOMS: atom_id res chain seq x y z
N MET A 1 -19.24 10.96 4.60
CA MET A 1 -18.43 10.87 3.37
C MET A 1 -17.84 12.24 3.04
N SER A 2 -16.80 12.69 3.75
CA SER A 2 -15.97 13.84 3.30
C SER A 2 -14.55 13.79 3.86
N SER A 3 -14.08 12.61 4.30
CA SER A 3 -12.80 12.49 5.01
C SER A 3 -11.61 12.41 4.08
N CYS A 4 -11.80 12.02 2.81
CA CYS A 4 -10.74 12.03 1.81
C CYS A 4 -10.91 13.27 0.90
N PRO A 5 -10.18 14.38 1.17
CA PRO A 5 -10.28 15.59 0.36
C PRO A 5 -9.92 15.34 -1.11
N PHE A 6 -9.06 14.35 -1.36
CA PHE A 6 -8.61 13.97 -2.70
C PHE A 6 -9.46 12.89 -3.36
N ARG A 7 -10.49 12.34 -2.68
CA ARG A 7 -11.29 11.21 -3.15
C ARG A 7 -10.45 10.02 -3.66
N ALA A 8 -9.27 9.83 -3.06
CA ALA A 8 -8.37 8.73 -3.37
C ALA A 8 -8.77 7.42 -2.70
N LEU A 9 -9.69 7.49 -1.72
CA LEU A 9 -10.19 6.33 -0.99
C LEU A 9 -11.66 6.12 -1.32
N GLU A 10 -11.96 4.91 -1.80
CA GLU A 10 -13.30 4.40 -2.01
C GLU A 10 -13.46 3.08 -1.24
N TYR A 11 -14.68 2.78 -0.81
CA TYR A 11 -14.99 1.59 -0.03
C TYR A 11 -16.32 0.99 -0.51
N GLY A 12 -16.42 -0.34 -0.51
CA GLY A 12 -17.55 -1.06 -1.08
C GLY A 12 -17.24 -2.55 -1.20
N ASP A 13 -18.02 -3.25 -2.05
CA ASP A 13 -17.76 -4.64 -2.38
C ASP A 13 -16.43 -4.79 -3.13
N ILE A 14 -15.60 -5.74 -2.71
CA ILE A 14 -14.26 -5.91 -3.28
C ILE A 14 -14.29 -6.39 -4.74
N GLY A 15 -15.33 -7.12 -5.15
CA GLY A 15 -15.51 -7.56 -6.53
C GLY A 15 -15.79 -6.39 -7.46
N GLU A 16 -16.66 -5.47 -7.03
CA GLU A 16 -16.95 -4.23 -7.77
C GLU A 16 -15.72 -3.33 -7.88
N LEU A 17 -15.03 -3.10 -6.76
CA LEU A 17 -13.80 -2.31 -6.74
C LEU A 17 -12.70 -2.92 -7.63
N ARG A 18 -12.58 -4.25 -7.65
CA ARG A 18 -11.61 -4.94 -8.52
C ARG A 18 -11.99 -4.88 -10.00
N ALA A 19 -13.27 -4.88 -10.32
CA ALA A 19 -13.74 -4.72 -11.68
C ALA A 19 -13.44 -3.31 -12.24
N GLU A 20 -13.56 -2.29 -11.40
CA GLU A 20 -13.31 -0.89 -11.80
C GLU A 20 -11.82 -0.52 -11.80
N TYR A 21 -11.08 -0.92 -10.76
CA TYR A 21 -9.72 -0.45 -10.52
C TYR A 21 -8.62 -1.49 -10.77
N GLY A 22 -8.99 -2.74 -11.08
CA GLY A 22 -8.06 -3.85 -11.27
C GLY A 22 -7.78 -4.64 -9.99
N THR A 23 -6.78 -5.51 -10.01
CA THR A 23 -6.57 -6.51 -8.93
C THR A 23 -5.30 -6.31 -8.12
N LEU A 24 -4.48 -5.30 -8.43
CA LEU A 24 -3.23 -5.05 -7.72
C LEU A 24 -3.51 -4.75 -6.24
N ALA A 25 -2.97 -5.58 -5.35
CA ALA A 25 -3.21 -5.46 -3.92
C ALA A 25 -1.91 -5.33 -3.09
N SER A 26 -0.74 -5.30 -3.75
CA SER A 26 0.54 -5.09 -3.09
C SER A 26 1.50 -4.24 -3.92
N VAL A 27 2.21 -3.35 -3.22
CA VAL A 27 3.20 -2.39 -3.72
C VAL A 27 4.20 -2.13 -2.60
N ALA A 28 5.45 -1.73 -2.88
CA ALA A 28 6.40 -1.44 -1.80
C ALA A 28 5.88 -0.30 -0.91
N PRO A 29 6.06 -0.40 0.43
CA PRO A 29 6.82 -1.41 1.17
C PRO A 29 5.99 -2.63 1.62
N LEU A 30 4.79 -2.84 1.08
CA LEU A 30 3.95 -3.98 1.46
C LEU A 30 4.53 -5.30 0.94
N ILE A 31 4.31 -6.35 1.73
CA ILE A 31 4.60 -7.75 1.37
C ILE A 31 3.60 -8.27 0.34
N GLU A 32 4.00 -9.30 -0.42
CA GLU A 32 3.17 -9.96 -1.42
C GLU A 32 1.75 -10.28 -0.91
N GLU A 33 0.73 -9.96 -1.73
CA GLU A 33 -0.68 -10.09 -1.36
C GLU A 33 -1.09 -11.53 -1.04
N SER A 34 -0.35 -12.53 -1.54
CA SER A 34 -0.60 -13.95 -1.27
C SER A 34 -0.42 -14.34 0.20
N VAL A 35 0.32 -13.54 0.98
CA VAL A 35 0.59 -13.83 2.39
C VAL A 35 -0.63 -13.54 3.27
N THR A 36 -1.34 -12.43 3.02
CA THR A 36 -2.43 -11.96 3.89
C THR A 36 -3.79 -11.85 3.18
N LEU A 37 -3.82 -12.03 1.85
CA LEU A 37 -5.01 -11.97 1.01
C LEU A 37 -5.90 -10.73 1.31
N PRO A 38 -5.35 -9.50 1.24
CA PRO A 38 -6.07 -8.32 1.66
C PRO A 38 -7.27 -8.02 0.75
N ASN A 39 -8.35 -7.50 1.36
CA ASN A 39 -9.46 -6.89 0.63
C ASN A 39 -9.12 -5.44 0.27
N LEU A 40 -8.07 -5.29 -0.53
CA LEU A 40 -7.52 -4.01 -0.98
C LEU A 40 -7.32 -4.04 -2.49
N VAL A 41 -7.53 -2.90 -3.13
CA VAL A 41 -7.12 -2.62 -4.50
C VAL A 41 -6.37 -1.30 -4.53
N ILE A 42 -5.23 -1.29 -5.22
CA ILE A 42 -4.35 -0.14 -5.33
C ILE A 42 -4.24 0.22 -6.81
N LYS A 43 -4.67 1.44 -7.15
CA LYS A 43 -4.36 2.04 -8.45
C LYS A 43 -2.96 2.66 -8.37
N PRO A 44 -1.94 2.12 -9.05
CA PRO A 44 -0.58 2.63 -8.95
C PRO A 44 -0.44 3.99 -9.65
N GLU A 45 0.43 4.84 -9.11
CA GLU A 45 0.93 6.04 -9.78
C GLU A 45 2.20 5.70 -10.57
N LYS A 46 2.67 6.60 -11.45
CA LYS A 46 3.84 6.35 -12.32
C LYS A 46 5.11 5.96 -11.56
N ASN A 47 5.25 6.35 -10.29
CA ASN A 47 6.42 6.06 -9.46
C ASN A 47 6.22 4.89 -8.49
N THR A 48 5.04 4.26 -8.46
CA THR A 48 4.77 3.13 -7.58
C THR A 48 5.73 1.98 -7.85
N ARG A 49 6.35 1.47 -6.79
CA ARG A 49 7.26 0.33 -6.84
C ARG A 49 6.53 -0.96 -6.46
N LYS A 50 7.01 -2.08 -7.00
CA LYS A 50 6.45 -3.41 -6.69
C LYS A 50 6.83 -3.83 -5.27
N SER A 51 6.03 -4.70 -4.67
CA SER A 51 6.35 -5.37 -3.40
C SER A 51 7.79 -5.90 -3.39
N GLY A 52 8.44 -5.84 -2.24
CA GLY A 52 9.84 -6.27 -2.08
C GLY A 52 10.90 -5.28 -2.60
N ASP A 53 10.53 -4.17 -3.24
CA ASP A 53 11.47 -3.08 -3.55
C ASP A 53 11.93 -2.38 -2.26
N ARG A 54 13.24 -2.44 -1.97
CA ARG A 54 13.88 -1.88 -0.77
C ARG A 54 14.52 -0.50 -1.00
N GLY A 55 14.19 0.17 -2.10
CA GLY A 55 14.73 1.50 -2.43
C GLY A 55 14.15 2.65 -1.61
N GLY A 56 13.13 2.38 -0.78
CA GLY A 56 12.53 3.37 0.12
C GLY A 56 13.51 3.78 1.23
N LYS A 57 13.58 5.08 1.52
CA LYS A 57 14.35 5.61 2.65
C LYS A 57 13.39 6.08 3.73
N MET A 58 13.42 5.44 4.89
CA MET A 58 12.65 5.86 6.05
C MET A 58 13.34 7.07 6.72
N HIS A 59 12.60 8.16 6.93
CA HIS A 59 13.13 9.43 7.45
C HIS A 59 12.80 9.67 8.93
N LEU A 60 12.58 8.61 9.71
CA LEU A 60 12.23 8.75 11.13
C LEU A 60 13.34 9.48 11.92
N PRO A 61 13.00 10.29 12.94
CA PRO A 61 13.98 10.79 13.89
C PRO A 61 14.55 9.61 14.69
N HIS A 62 15.78 9.24 14.35
CA HIS A 62 16.56 8.08 14.82
C HIS A 62 16.75 7.88 16.35
N ALA A 63 16.12 8.68 17.21
CA ALA A 63 16.35 8.64 18.66
C ALA A 63 15.24 7.98 19.48
N TYR A 64 14.07 7.68 18.90
CA TYR A 64 12.99 6.99 19.63
C TYR A 64 12.92 5.50 19.23
N GLN A 65 13.24 4.64 20.20
CA GLN A 65 12.83 3.23 20.31
C GLN A 65 13.55 2.15 19.49
N GLY A 66 14.83 2.32 19.11
CA GLY A 66 15.70 1.16 18.77
C GLY A 66 15.12 0.19 17.73
N VAL A 67 14.35 0.72 16.77
CA VAL A 67 13.73 -0.08 15.71
C VAL A 67 14.78 -0.25 14.62
N GLU A 68 15.28 -1.46 14.43
CA GLU A 68 16.10 -1.79 13.26
C GLU A 68 15.22 -1.73 12.01
N ASP A 69 15.72 -1.16 10.91
CA ASP A 69 15.02 -0.98 9.64
C ASP A 69 14.79 -2.32 8.91
N GLU A 70 14.17 -3.30 9.57
CA GLU A 70 13.64 -4.50 8.93
C GLU A 70 12.26 -4.18 8.34
N ILE A 71 12.26 -3.40 7.26
CA ILE A 71 11.12 -3.34 6.35
C ILE A 71 11.18 -4.64 5.53
N VAL A 72 10.53 -5.69 6.05
CA VAL A 72 10.33 -6.98 5.38
C VAL A 72 9.40 -6.80 4.19
#